data_AF-T2IT31-F1
#
_entry.id   AF-T2IT31-F1
#
_cell.length_a   1.000
_cell.length_b   1.000
_cell.length_c   1.000
_cell.angle_alpha   90.00
_cell.angle_beta   90.00
_cell.angle_gamma   90.00
#
_symmetry.space_group_name_H-M   'P 1'
#
loop_
_entity.id
_entity.type
_entity.pdbx_description
1 polymer ?
#
loop_
_entity_poly.entity_id
_entity_poly.type
_entity_poly.pdbx_seq_one_letter_code
_entity_poly.pdbx_strand_id
1 'polypeptide(L)'
;MFNVFKVRIYPNQQQEIALNKNLGCARFVWNYYLNKTNSQYQATGKGMTYCQMAKDLTQLKKNTDYEWLAESTAATLQQALKNLESAFKNFFKKRAKFPKFKSKHKKQSIRYPESCSLKKQRFKTPKIGDC
;
A
#
# COMPACT_ATOMS: atom_id res chain seq x y z
N MET A 1 -10.45 -16.49 17.64
CA MET A 1 -8.98 -16.51 17.48
C MET A 1 -8.67 -16.55 15.99
N PHE A 2 -7.81 -15.68 15.47
CA PHE A 2 -7.43 -15.71 14.04
C PHE A 2 -6.26 -16.66 13.85
N ASN A 3 -6.36 -17.59 12.90
CA ASN A 3 -5.23 -18.44 12.50
C ASN A 3 -4.34 -17.65 11.53
N VAL A 4 -3.07 -17.47 11.91
CA VAL A 4 -2.08 -16.73 11.13
C VAL A 4 -1.01 -17.70 10.64
N PHE A 5 -0.83 -17.78 9.33
CA PHE A 5 0.23 -18.58 8.71
C PHE A 5 1.31 -17.65 8.15
N LYS A 6 2.58 -18.01 8.38
CA LYS A 6 3.74 -17.35 7.78
C LYS A 6 4.44 -18.35 6.87
N VAL A 7 4.41 -18.07 5.57
CA VAL A 7 5.01 -18.91 4.53
C VAL A 7 6.03 -18.11 3.74
N ARG A 8 7.05 -18.80 3.21
CA ARG A 8 7.95 -18.26 2.19
C ARG A 8 7.46 -18.75 0.84
N ILE A 9 7.32 -17.84 -0.12
CA ILE A 9 7.00 -18.17 -1.51
C ILE A 9 8.26 -18.02 -2.37
N TYR A 10 8.30 -18.77 -3.47
CA TYR A 10 9.34 -18.71 -4.49
C TYR A 10 8.67 -18.30 -5.80
N PRO A 11 8.52 -16.98 -6.05
CA PRO A 11 7.83 -16.49 -7.23
C PRO A 11 8.62 -16.83 -8.51
N ASN A 12 7.90 -17.07 -9.61
CA ASN A 12 8.52 -17.07 -10.93
C ASN A 12 8.82 -15.63 -11.40
N GLN A 13 9.54 -15.49 -12.51
CA GLN A 13 9.95 -14.18 -13.03
C GLN A 13 8.78 -13.20 -13.26
N GLN A 14 7.64 -13.68 -13.79
CA GLN A 14 6.47 -12.84 -14.01
C GLN A 14 5.85 -12.37 -12.68
N GLN A 15 5.80 -13.26 -11.69
CA GLN A 15 5.32 -12.95 -10.34
C GLN A 15 6.23 -11.94 -9.63
N GLU A 16 7.55 -12.07 -9.78
CA GLU A 16 8.51 -11.11 -9.24
C GLU A 16 8.31 -9.71 -9.83
N ILE A 17 8.14 -9.62 -11.15
CA ILE A 17 7.87 -8.35 -11.83
C ILE A 17 6.57 -7.72 -11.28
N ALA A 18 5.49 -8.50 -11.18
CA ALA A 18 4.22 -8.02 -10.66
C ALA A 18 4.31 -7.57 -9.19
N LEU A 19 5.01 -8.33 -8.34
CA LEU A 19 5.26 -7.98 -6.94
C LEU A 19 6.07 -6.69 -6.83
N ASN A 20 7.13 -6.55 -7.61
CA ASN A 20 7.98 -5.36 -7.62
C ASN A 20 7.22 -4.11 -8.07
N LYS A 21 6.36 -4.22 -9.09
CA LYS A 21 5.45 -3.13 -9.52
C LYS A 21 4.51 -2.73 -8.39
N ASN A 22 3.86 -3.70 -7.74
CA ASN A 22 2.96 -3.43 -6.61
C ASN A 22 3.68 -2.78 -5.42
N LEU A 23 4.86 -3.28 -5.05
CA LEU A 23 5.69 -2.72 -3.98
C LEU A 23 6.15 -1.29 -4.32
N GLY A 24 6.51 -1.03 -5.57
CA GLY A 24 6.89 0.28 -6.07
C GLY A 24 5.75 1.29 -5.99
N CYS A 25 4.59 0.94 -6.54
CA CYS A 25 3.41 1.80 -6.54
C CYS A 25 2.89 2.08 -5.13
N ALA A 26 2.83 1.06 -4.26
CA ALA A 26 2.42 1.26 -2.87
C ALA A 26 3.39 2.16 -2.09
N ARG A 27 4.70 2.05 -2.35
CA ARG A 27 5.72 2.94 -1.77
C ARG A 27 5.54 4.38 -2.25
N PHE A 28 5.32 4.57 -3.55
CA PHE A 28 5.08 5.89 -4.12
C PHE A 28 3.83 6.52 -3.49
N VAL A 29 2.69 5.82 -3.51
CA VAL A 29 1.42 6.32 -2.95
C VAL A 29 1.60 6.71 -1.48
N TRP A 30 2.27 5.88 -0.67
CA TRP A 30 2.58 6.25 0.71
C TRP A 30 3.36 7.57 0.80
N ASN A 31 4.46 7.70 0.05
CA ASN A 31 5.32 8.88 0.12
C ASN A 31 4.61 10.13 -0.40
N TYR A 32 3.90 10.01 -1.52
CA TYR A 32 3.15 11.10 -2.14
C TYR A 32 2.10 11.66 -1.18
N TYR A 33 1.27 10.79 -0.58
CA TYR A 33 0.23 11.23 0.34
C TYR A 33 0.75 11.63 1.71
N LEU A 34 1.88 11.09 2.17
CA LEU A 34 2.57 11.59 3.35
C LEU A 34 2.97 13.05 3.14
N ASN A 35 3.62 13.36 2.01
CA ASN A 35 4.00 14.73 1.67
C ASN A 35 2.77 15.64 1.58
N LYS A 36 1.76 15.24 0.79
CA LYS A 36 0.55 16.03 0.58
C LYS A 36 -0.22 16.30 1.87
N THR A 37 -0.32 15.29 2.75
CA THR A 37 -0.94 15.45 4.07
C THR A 37 -0.15 16.41 4.95
N ASN A 38 1.18 16.35 4.92
CA ASN A 38 2.02 17.27 5.70
C ASN A 38 1.87 18.72 5.22
N SER A 39 1.89 18.95 3.91
CA SER A 39 1.67 20.28 3.32
C SER A 39 0.30 20.84 3.66
N GLN A 40 -0.76 20.02 3.55
CA GLN A 40 -2.11 20.45 3.93
C GLN A 40 -2.22 20.76 5.42
N TYR A 41 -1.58 19.96 6.28
CA TYR A 41 -1.57 20.17 7.72
C TYR A 41 -0.85 21.48 8.08
N GLN A 42 0.26 21.81 7.41
CA GLN A 42 0.96 23.08 7.61
C GLN A 42 0.09 24.29 7.23
N ALA A 43 -0.71 24.18 6.16
CA ALA A 43 -1.56 25.28 5.70
C ALA A 43 -2.87 25.43 6.50
N THR A 44 -3.45 24.33 7.00
CA THR A 44 -4.83 24.33 7.52
C THR A 44 -4.96 23.80 8.96
N GLY A 45 -3.89 23.25 9.52
CA GLY A 45 -3.92 22.49 10.78
C GLY A 45 -4.64 21.15 10.69
N LYS A 46 -5.11 20.73 9.50
CA LYS A 46 -5.89 19.50 9.30
C LYS A 46 -5.22 18.58 8.28
N GLY A 47 -5.03 17.32 8.65
CA GLY A 47 -4.51 16.28 7.76
C GLY A 47 -5.57 15.75 6.79
N MET A 48 -5.13 14.94 5.81
CA MET A 48 -6.04 14.25 4.90
C MET A 48 -6.60 12.98 5.54
N THR A 49 -7.90 12.77 5.37
CA THR A 49 -8.57 11.50 5.67
C THR A 49 -8.36 10.48 4.56
N TYR A 50 -8.55 9.20 4.85
CA TYR A 50 -8.53 8.14 3.83
C TYR A 50 -9.47 8.46 2.66
N CYS A 51 -10.69 8.92 2.93
CA CYS A 51 -11.68 9.22 1.90
C CYS A 51 -11.20 10.33 0.95
N GLN A 52 -10.56 11.37 1.49
CA GLN A 52 -9.96 12.45 0.67
C GLN A 52 -8.80 11.93 -0.17
N MET A 53 -7.88 11.17 0.44
CA MET A 53 -6.75 10.57 -0.28
C MET A 53 -7.21 9.60 -1.38
N ALA A 54 -8.25 8.79 -1.14
CA ALA A 54 -8.76 7.83 -2.10
C ALA A 54 -9.44 8.51 -3.31
N LYS A 55 -10.19 9.59 -3.08
CA LYS A 55 -10.77 10.42 -4.15
C LYS A 55 -9.67 11.06 -4.99
N ASP A 56 -8.69 11.65 -4.33
CA ASP A 56 -7.54 12.28 -4.99
C ASP A 56 -6.72 11.26 -5.79
N LEU A 57 -6.50 10.05 -5.26
CA LEU A 57 -5.77 8.99 -5.94
C LEU A 57 -6.47 8.58 -7.25
N THR A 58 -7.80 8.60 -7.26
CA THR A 58 -8.58 8.29 -8.46
C THR A 58 -8.35 9.33 -9.56
N GLN A 59 -8.15 10.60 -9.21
CA GLN A 59 -7.78 11.65 -10.17
C GLN A 59 -6.30 11.55 -10.55
N LEU A 60 -5.42 11.27 -9.60
CA LEU A 60 -3.99 11.12 -9.83
C LEU A 60 -3.71 10.04 -10.89
N LYS A 61 -4.42 8.91 -10.81
CA LYS A 61 -4.30 7.81 -11.79
C LYS A 61 -4.75 8.16 -13.21
N LYS A 62 -5.51 9.25 -13.41
CA LYS A 62 -5.93 9.72 -14.74
C LYS A 62 -4.90 10.64 -15.39
N ASN A 63 -3.95 11.17 -14.61
CA ASN A 63 -2.87 11.97 -15.17
C ASN A 63 -1.85 11.04 -15.85
N THR A 64 -1.47 11.38 -17.08
CA THR A 64 -0.53 10.64 -17.92
C THR A 64 0.80 10.39 -17.21
N ASP A 65 1.29 11.34 -16.40
CA ASP A 65 2.53 11.20 -15.63
C ASP A 65 2.52 10.03 -14.62
N TYR A 66 1.32 9.56 -14.24
CA TYR A 66 1.11 8.54 -13.21
C TYR A 66 0.34 7.32 -13.72
N GLU A 67 0.26 7.13 -15.03
CA GLU A 67 -0.46 6.00 -15.65
C GLU A 67 0.05 4.64 -15.15
N TRP A 68 1.34 4.53 -14.85
CA TRP A 68 1.99 3.32 -14.32
C TRP A 68 1.42 2.88 -12.96
N LEU A 69 0.70 3.74 -12.23
CA LEU A 69 -0.05 3.33 -11.03
C LEU A 69 -1.20 2.35 -11.35
N ALA A 70 -1.67 2.33 -12.59
CA ALA A 70 -2.68 1.39 -13.07
C ALA A 70 -2.14 -0.05 -13.16
N GLU A 71 -0.82 -0.23 -13.29
CA GLU A 71 -0.19 -1.56 -13.35
C GLU A 71 -0.26 -2.33 -12.01
N SER A 72 -0.51 -1.61 -10.92
CA SER A 72 -0.67 -2.21 -9.58
C SER A 72 -2.13 -2.47 -9.25
N THR A 73 -2.36 -3.45 -8.37
CA THR A 73 -3.72 -3.75 -7.93
C THR A 73 -4.30 -2.57 -7.14
N ALA A 74 -5.51 -2.10 -7.49
CA ALA A 74 -6.13 -0.98 -6.77
C ALA A 74 -6.23 -1.22 -5.26
N ALA A 75 -6.42 -2.48 -4.85
CA ALA A 75 -6.50 -2.89 -3.46
C ALA A 75 -5.22 -2.59 -2.66
N THR A 76 -4.03 -2.83 -3.23
CA THR A 76 -2.76 -2.56 -2.55
C THR A 76 -2.53 -1.06 -2.35
N LEU A 77 -2.91 -0.23 -3.33
CA LEU A 77 -2.84 1.22 -3.21
C LEU A 77 -3.78 1.76 -2.13
N GLN A 78 -5.04 1.33 -2.14
CA GLN A 78 -6.01 1.75 -1.13
C GLN A 78 -5.57 1.32 0.28
N GLN A 79 -4.96 0.14 0.41
CA GLN A 79 -4.43 -0.30 1.69
C GLN A 79 -3.21 0.50 2.15
N ALA A 80 -2.38 1.00 1.23
CA ALA A 80 -1.29 1.93 1.56
C ALA A 80 -1.84 3.23 2.18
N LEU A 81 -2.93 3.78 1.63
CA LEU A 81 -3.62 4.95 2.17
C LEU A 81 -4.20 4.69 3.57
N LYS A 82 -4.88 3.56 3.77
CA LYS A 82 -5.42 3.17 5.09
C LYS A 82 -4.30 3.00 6.14
N ASN A 83 -3.16 2.44 5.73
CA ASN A 83 -2.01 2.30 6.61
C ASN A 83 -1.44 3.68 7.00
N LEU A 84 -1.42 4.65 6.07
CA LEU A 84 -0.96 6.01 6.34
C LEU A 84 -1.89 6.73 7.32
N GLU A 85 -3.20 6.66 7.09
CA GLU A 85 -4.18 7.24 8.02
C GLU A 85 -4.05 6.61 9.42
N SER A 86 -3.88 5.28 9.49
CA SER A 86 -3.67 4.58 10.77
C SER A 86 -2.37 5.02 11.46
N ALA A 87 -1.31 5.28 10.70
CA ALA A 87 -0.05 5.78 11.24
C ALA A 87 -0.21 7.18 11.86
N PHE A 88 -0.92 8.08 11.19
CA PHE A 88 -1.26 9.39 11.76
C PHE A 88 -2.15 9.26 13.00
N LYS A 89 -3.21 8.44 12.96
CA LYS A 89 -4.08 8.19 14.13
C LYS A 89 -3.27 7.68 15.33
N ASN A 90 -2.35 6.75 15.11
CA ASN A 90 -1.48 6.22 16.17
C ASN A 90 -0.48 7.26 16.68
N PHE A 91 0.05 8.12 15.82
CA PHE A 91 0.91 9.23 16.20
C PHE A 91 0.17 10.24 17.10
N PHE A 92 -1.02 10.70 16.71
CA PHE A 92 -1.82 11.61 17.53
C PHE A 92 -2.26 10.99 18.86
N LYS A 93 -2.49 9.67 18.90
CA LYS A 93 -2.76 8.91 20.14
C LYS A 93 -1.49 8.63 20.98
N LYS A 94 -0.32 9.16 20.59
CA LYS A 94 0.98 8.94 21.24
C LYS A 94 1.39 7.46 21.36
N ARG A 95 0.87 6.60 20.47
CA ARG A 95 1.19 5.15 20.41
C ARG A 95 2.32 4.81 19.44
N ALA A 96 2.63 5.73 18.52
CA ALA A 96 3.67 5.56 17.52
C ALA A 96 4.38 6.90 17.24
N LYS A 97 5.58 6.82 16.66
CA LYS A 97 6.30 7.99 16.16
C LYS A 97 5.69 8.49 14.85
N PHE A 98 6.03 9.72 14.47
CA PHE A 98 5.57 10.33 13.23
C PHE A 98 5.89 9.46 11.99
N PRO A 99 4.96 9.32 11.03
CA PRO A 99 5.20 8.52 9.82
C PRO A 99 6.37 9.07 9.00
N LYS A 100 7.23 8.18 8.53
CA LYS A 100 8.42 8.53 7.72
C LYS A 100 8.23 8.12 6.26
N PHE A 101 8.96 8.78 5.38
CA PHE A 101 9.09 8.36 3.99
C PHE A 101 9.69 6.95 3.90
N LYS A 102 9.14 6.13 3.00
CA LYS A 102 9.60 4.78 2.70
C LYS A 102 10.70 4.81 1.65
N SER A 103 11.74 4.00 1.85
CA SER A 103 12.85 3.80 0.91
C SER A 103 12.72 2.47 0.16
N LYS A 104 13.27 2.40 -1.06
CA LYS A 104 13.38 1.17 -1.85
C LYS A 104 14.34 0.15 -1.24
N HIS A 105 15.41 0.61 -0.59
CA HIS A 105 16.48 -0.24 -0.06
C HIS A 105 16.22 -0.75 1.36
N LYS A 106 15.06 -0.40 1.95
CA LYS A 106 14.63 -0.89 3.25
C LYS A 106 13.53 -1.94 3.09
N LYS A 107 13.19 -2.61 4.18
CA LYS A 107 12.08 -3.59 4.22
C LYS A 107 10.81 -3.01 3.59
N GLN A 108 10.33 -3.70 2.55
CA GLN A 108 9.09 -3.37 1.88
C GLN A 108 7.98 -4.35 2.28
N SER A 109 6.74 -3.88 2.24
CA SER A 109 5.56 -4.69 2.57
C SER A 109 4.33 -4.13 1.87
N ILE A 110 3.53 -5.02 1.32
CA ILE A 110 2.19 -4.73 0.79
C ILE A 110 1.18 -5.66 1.45
N ARG A 111 -0.09 -5.26 1.45
CA ARG A 111 -1.18 -6.07 1.98
C ARG A 111 -2.24 -6.20 0.90
N TYR A 112 -2.61 -7.43 0.63
CA TYR A 112 -3.78 -7.78 -0.17
C TYR A 112 -4.93 -8.06 0.81
N PRO A 113 -6.08 -7.37 0.68
CA PRO A 113 -7.24 -7.61 1.55
C PRO A 113 -8.07 -8.81 1.09
N GLU A 114 -7.80 -9.34 -0.10
CA GLU A 114 -8.50 -10.49 -0.68
C GLU A 114 -8.11 -11.79 0.05
N SER A 115 -9.05 -12.75 0.09
CA SER A 115 -8.81 -14.04 0.74
C SER A 115 -7.81 -14.88 -0.04
N CYS A 116 -6.89 -15.50 0.69
CA CYS A 116 -6.01 -16.55 0.17
C CYS A 116 -6.64 -17.91 0.46
N SER A 117 -6.49 -18.88 -0.44
CA SER A 117 -6.96 -20.25 -0.22
C SER A 117 -5.81 -21.24 -0.33
N LEU A 118 -5.80 -22.23 0.57
CA LEU A 118 -4.87 -23.34 0.53
C LEU A 118 -5.60 -24.54 -0.06
N LYS A 119 -5.26 -24.96 -1.29
CA LYS A 119 -5.84 -26.15 -1.93
C LYS A 119 -4.77 -27.21 -2.09
N LYS A 120 -4.94 -28.39 -1.47
CA LYS A 120 -4.10 -29.59 -1.69
C LYS A 120 -2.58 -29.28 -1.70
N GLN A 121 -2.09 -28.53 -0.70
CA GLN A 121 -0.68 -28.09 -0.56
C GLN A 121 -0.20 -26.98 -1.52
N ARG A 122 -1.07 -26.39 -2.35
CA ARG A 122 -0.76 -25.21 -3.16
C ARG A 122 -1.40 -23.96 -2.55
N PHE A 123 -0.61 -22.90 -2.43
CA PHE A 123 -1.04 -21.63 -1.86
C PHE A 123 -1.49 -20.69 -2.98
N LYS A 124 -2.80 -20.47 -3.09
CA LYS A 124 -3.35 -19.54 -4.07
C LYS A 124 -3.29 -18.13 -3.51
N THR A 125 -2.46 -17.29 -4.14
CA THR A 125 -2.35 -15.88 -3.79
C THR A 125 -3.34 -15.04 -4.60
N PRO A 126 -3.96 -14.00 -4.00
CA PRO A 126 -4.78 -13.07 -4.74
C PRO A 126 -3.92 -12.27 -5.72
N LYS A 127 -4.29 -12.30 -7.00
CA LYS A 127 -3.76 -11.45 -8.09
C LYS A 127 -2.25 -11.56 -8.41
N ILE A 128 -1.53 -12.49 -7.79
CA ILE A 128 -0.14 -12.84 -8.15
C ILE A 128 -0.09 -14.21 -8.88
N GLY A 129 -1.21 -14.95 -8.93
CA GLY A 129 -1.29 -16.26 -9.57
C GLY A 129 -1.01 -17.40 -8.59
N ASP A 130 -1.05 -18.63 -9.10
CA ASP A 130 -0.76 -19.81 -8.29
C ASP A 130 0.75 -19.99 -8.13
N CYS A 131 1.19 -20.30 -6.90
CA CYS A 131 2.54 -20.77 -6.59
C CYS A 131 2.55 -22.30 -6.49
#